data_AF-A0AAU2V7L5-F1
#
_entry.id   AF-A0AAU2V7L5-F1
#
_cell.length_a   1.000
_cell.length_b   1.000
_cell.length_c   1.000
_cell.angle_alpha   90.00
_cell.angle_beta   90.00
_cell.angle_gamma   90.00
#
_symmetry.space_group_name_H-M   'P 1'
#
loop_
_entity.id
_entity.type
_entity.pdbx_description
1 polymer ?
#
loop_
_entity_poly.entity_id
_entity_poly.type
_entity_poly.pdbx_seq_one_letter_code
_entity_poly.pdbx_strand_id
1 'polypeptide(L)'
;MATEIEKAAERVAKLRAQAEKVSAPLADAEAQLRAAEEAETARRVERAEEYNREFAETWRDQADDAANSGDTARETFIATLSAEPWFAAYVEYRAARYKRGHVITEAQRAQRALGEPVTAPEQRWYDAQILDEIVNAVERQAAQLGAQFAEELQDAREAFVSGKD
;
A
#
# COMPACT_ATOMS: atom_id res chain seq x y z
N MET A 1 -79.87 -24.18 -11.17
CA MET A 1 -78.77 -23.70 -10.30
C MET A 1 -77.48 -24.30 -10.82
N ALA A 2 -76.79 -23.60 -11.72
CA ALA A 2 -75.38 -23.87 -12.02
C ALA A 2 -74.65 -23.77 -10.69
N THR A 3 -74.08 -24.89 -10.25
CA THR A 3 -73.72 -25.12 -8.85
C THR A 3 -72.58 -24.20 -8.44
N GLU A 4 -72.52 -23.78 -7.17
CA GLU A 4 -71.43 -22.98 -6.60
C GLU A 4 -70.02 -23.50 -6.98
N ILE A 5 -69.92 -24.81 -7.25
CA ILE A 5 -68.74 -25.52 -7.74
C ILE A 5 -68.30 -25.04 -9.13
N GLU A 6 -69.23 -24.78 -10.04
CA GLU A 6 -68.96 -24.29 -11.41
C GLU A 6 -68.36 -22.86 -11.38
N LYS A 7 -68.92 -21.98 -10.53
CA LYS A 7 -68.39 -20.63 -10.30
C LYS A 7 -67.03 -20.64 -9.60
N ALA A 8 -66.81 -21.55 -8.65
CA ALA A 8 -65.51 -21.74 -8.00
C ALA A 8 -64.46 -22.25 -8.99
N ALA A 9 -64.83 -23.18 -9.89
CA ALA A 9 -63.97 -23.69 -10.95
C ALA A 9 -63.57 -22.58 -11.94
N GLU A 10 -64.50 -21.72 -12.36
CA GLU A 10 -64.20 -20.54 -13.18
C GLU A 10 -63.25 -19.57 -12.47
N ARG A 11 -63.43 -19.34 -11.16
CA ARG A 11 -62.53 -18.50 -10.36
C ARG A 11 -61.13 -19.08 -10.27
N VAL A 12 -61.01 -20.39 -10.04
CA VAL A 12 -59.71 -21.09 -10.02
C VAL A 12 -59.06 -21.05 -11.40
N ALA A 13 -59.80 -21.27 -12.49
CA ALA A 13 -59.28 -21.17 -13.84
C ALA A 13 -58.80 -19.75 -14.15
N LYS A 14 -59.54 -18.72 -13.73
CA LYS A 14 -59.15 -17.32 -13.90
C LYS A 14 -57.92 -16.95 -13.08
N LEU A 15 -57.82 -17.42 -11.83
CA LEU A 15 -56.65 -17.21 -10.98
C LEU A 15 -55.42 -17.96 -11.50
N ARG A 16 -55.58 -19.17 -12.05
CA ARG A 16 -54.52 -19.90 -12.74
C ARG A 16 -54.03 -19.16 -13.97
N ALA A 17 -54.94 -18.67 -14.81
CA ALA A 17 -54.59 -17.88 -15.99
C ALA A 17 -53.89 -16.56 -15.61
N GLN A 18 -54.28 -15.92 -14.51
CA GLN A 18 -53.60 -14.74 -13.97
C GLN A 18 -52.21 -15.08 -13.41
N ALA A 19 -52.07 -16.20 -12.71
CA ALA A 19 -50.78 -16.68 -12.21
C ALA A 19 -49.83 -17.03 -13.36
N GLU A 20 -50.31 -17.73 -14.40
CA GLU A 20 -49.53 -18.01 -15.62
C GLU A 20 -49.12 -16.74 -16.37
N LYS A 21 -50.02 -15.76 -16.44
CA LYS A 21 -49.74 -14.46 -17.08
C LYS A 21 -48.62 -13.70 -16.38
N VAL A 22 -48.39 -13.92 -15.09
CA VAL A 22 -47.32 -13.27 -14.32
C VAL A 22 -46.08 -14.16 -14.22
N SER A 23 -46.24 -15.47 -14.13
CA SER A 23 -45.12 -16.41 -13.98
C SER A 23 -44.26 -16.51 -15.24
N ALA A 24 -44.86 -16.42 -16.44
CA ALA A 24 -44.09 -16.48 -17.69
C ALA A 24 -43.19 -15.24 -17.89
N PRO A 25 -43.68 -13.98 -17.70
CA PRO A 25 -42.82 -12.80 -17.72
C PRO A 25 -41.77 -12.77 -16.61
N LEU A 26 -42.08 -13.30 -15.41
CA LEU A 26 -41.11 -13.40 -14.33
C LEU A 26 -39.98 -14.38 -14.69
N ALA A 27 -40.31 -15.56 -15.21
CA ALA A 27 -39.32 -16.54 -15.64
C ALA A 27 -38.47 -16.02 -16.81
N ASP A 28 -39.06 -15.28 -17.74
CA ASP A 28 -38.34 -14.61 -18.84
C ASP A 28 -37.40 -13.51 -18.30
N ALA A 29 -37.85 -12.68 -17.35
CA ALA A 29 -37.03 -11.67 -16.71
C ALA A 29 -35.88 -12.28 -15.89
N GLU A 30 -36.12 -13.38 -15.16
CA GLU A 30 -35.08 -14.12 -14.44
C GLU A 30 -34.06 -14.75 -15.40
N ALA A 31 -34.51 -15.28 -16.54
CA ALA A 31 -33.62 -15.79 -17.58
C ALA A 31 -32.78 -14.68 -18.23
N GLN A 32 -33.38 -13.52 -18.50
CA GLN A 32 -32.68 -12.34 -19.02
C GLN A 32 -31.66 -11.80 -18.02
N LEU A 33 -32.01 -11.74 -16.73
CA LEU A 33 -31.08 -11.35 -15.67
C LEU A 33 -29.90 -12.30 -15.60
N ARG A 34 -30.14 -13.61 -15.57
CA ARG A 34 -29.06 -14.61 -15.55
C ARG A 34 -28.16 -14.50 -16.78
N ALA A 35 -28.74 -14.34 -17.97
CA ALA A 35 -27.97 -14.15 -19.20
C ALA A 35 -27.13 -12.85 -19.16
N ALA A 36 -27.67 -11.78 -18.57
CA ALA A 36 -26.93 -10.53 -18.38
C ALA A 36 -25.80 -10.66 -17.36
N GLU A 37 -26.01 -11.37 -16.25
CA GLU A 37 -24.99 -11.66 -15.23
C GLU A 37 -23.85 -12.52 -15.80
N GLU A 38 -24.18 -13.55 -16.59
CA GLU A 38 -23.21 -14.40 -17.29
C GLU A 38 -22.38 -13.59 -18.30
N ALA A 39 -23.05 -12.74 -19.10
CA ALA A 39 -22.39 -11.88 -20.08
C ALA A 39 -21.46 -10.85 -19.42
N GLU A 40 -21.88 -10.23 -18.32
CA GLU A 40 -21.02 -9.28 -17.60
C GLU A 40 -19.85 -9.99 -16.92
N THR A 41 -20.05 -11.19 -16.39
CA THR A 41 -18.95 -12.01 -15.85
C THR A 41 -17.91 -12.29 -16.93
N ALA A 42 -18.33 -12.64 -18.15
CA ALA A 42 -17.42 -12.84 -19.28
C ALA A 42 -16.64 -11.56 -19.62
N ARG A 43 -17.30 -10.40 -19.70
CA ARG A 43 -16.64 -9.11 -19.96
C ARG A 43 -15.64 -8.73 -18.87
N ARG A 44 -15.97 -8.98 -17.60
CA ARG A 44 -15.04 -8.74 -16.47
C ARG A 44 -13.80 -9.61 -16.58
N VAL A 45 -13.93 -10.86 -17.03
CA VAL A 45 -12.78 -11.75 -17.29
C VAL A 45 -11.91 -11.18 -18.41
N GLU A 46 -12.51 -10.77 -19.53
CA GLU A 46 -11.78 -10.17 -20.66
C GLU A 46 -11.02 -8.89 -20.24
N ARG A 47 -11.69 -7.96 -19.53
CA ARG A 47 -11.04 -6.76 -18.98
C ARG A 47 -9.92 -7.10 -18.00
N ALA A 48 -10.09 -8.12 -17.17
CA ALA A 48 -9.04 -8.54 -16.25
C ALA A 48 -7.81 -9.10 -16.99
N GLU A 49 -8.01 -9.85 -18.07
CA GLU A 49 -6.91 -10.33 -18.92
C GLU A 49 -6.18 -9.19 -19.64
N GLU A 50 -6.93 -8.19 -20.11
CA GLU A 50 -6.37 -6.98 -20.71
C GLU A 50 -5.53 -6.19 -19.71
N TYR A 51 -6.07 -5.86 -18.54
CA TYR A 51 -5.35 -5.19 -17.47
C TYR A 51 -4.07 -5.95 -17.09
N ASN A 52 -4.18 -7.28 -16.91
CA ASN A 52 -3.02 -8.09 -16.53
C ASN A 52 -1.92 -8.05 -17.59
N ARG A 53 -2.28 -7.99 -18.88
CA ARG A 53 -1.32 -7.89 -19.98
C ARG A 53 -0.63 -6.53 -19.97
N GLU A 54 -1.40 -5.45 -19.88
CA GLU A 54 -0.88 -4.08 -19.82
C GLU A 54 0.02 -3.87 -18.60
N PHE A 55 -0.42 -4.33 -17.43
CA PHE A 55 0.38 -4.26 -16.21
C PHE A 55 1.66 -5.11 -16.34
N ALA A 56 1.60 -6.31 -16.94
CA ALA A 56 2.77 -7.13 -17.16
C ALA A 56 3.79 -6.50 -18.14
N GLU A 57 3.34 -5.63 -19.03
CA GLU A 57 4.20 -4.88 -19.95
C GLU A 57 4.84 -3.66 -19.27
N THR A 58 4.13 -3.01 -18.34
CA THR A 58 4.51 -1.71 -17.75
C THR A 58 5.03 -1.77 -16.32
N TRP A 59 4.92 -2.91 -15.61
CA TRP A 59 5.24 -2.97 -14.17
C TRP A 59 6.67 -2.54 -13.82
N ARG A 60 7.63 -2.72 -14.73
CA ARG A 60 9.02 -2.34 -14.47
C ARG A 60 9.18 -0.83 -14.38
N ASP A 61 8.52 -0.10 -15.28
CA ASP A 61 8.56 1.36 -15.30
C ASP A 61 7.80 1.90 -14.08
N GLN A 62 6.63 1.33 -13.76
CA GLN A 62 5.89 1.68 -12.54
C GLN A 62 6.68 1.39 -11.26
N ALA A 63 7.42 0.29 -11.22
CA ALA A 63 8.27 -0.05 -10.08
C ALA A 63 9.48 0.88 -9.95
N ASP A 64 10.08 1.29 -11.06
CA ASP A 64 11.18 2.25 -11.08
C ASP A 64 10.71 3.64 -10.65
N ASP A 65 9.57 4.11 -11.17
CA ASP A 65 8.93 5.35 -10.75
C ASP A 65 8.61 5.33 -9.24
N ALA A 66 8.03 4.23 -8.73
CA ALA A 66 7.75 4.08 -7.31
C ALA A 66 9.03 4.08 -6.46
N ALA A 67 10.09 3.40 -6.91
CA ALA A 67 11.38 3.35 -6.21
C ALA A 67 12.05 4.73 -6.11
N ASN A 68 11.92 5.55 -7.16
CA ASN A 68 12.56 6.86 -7.25
C ASN A 68 11.64 8.01 -6.76
N SER A 69 10.35 7.76 -6.54
CA SER A 69 9.36 8.75 -6.09
C SER A 69 9.74 9.47 -4.78
N GLY A 70 10.57 8.82 -3.96
CA GLY A 70 11.05 9.35 -2.69
C GLY A 70 12.26 10.29 -2.80
N ASP A 71 12.89 10.45 -3.96
CA ASP A 71 14.18 11.16 -4.06
C ASP A 71 14.06 12.64 -3.66
N THR A 72 13.06 13.35 -4.16
CA THR A 72 12.80 14.74 -3.77
C THR A 72 12.44 14.86 -2.29
N ALA A 73 11.67 13.90 -1.74
CA ALA A 73 11.33 13.87 -0.32
C ALA A 73 12.57 13.66 0.54
N ARG A 74 13.49 12.78 0.12
CA ARG A 74 14.79 12.55 0.76
C ARG A 74 15.66 13.81 0.74
N GLU A 75 15.78 14.47 -0.41
CA GLU A 75 16.53 15.73 -0.52
C GLU A 75 15.96 16.81 0.41
N THR A 76 14.63 16.97 0.41
CA THR A 76 13.92 17.92 1.26
C THR A 76 14.10 17.59 2.73
N PHE A 77 14.02 16.31 3.11
CA PHE A 77 14.24 15.85 4.47
C PHE A 77 15.64 16.22 4.96
N ILE A 78 16.69 15.92 4.18
CA ILE A 78 18.07 16.26 4.55
C ILE A 78 18.27 17.77 4.67
N ALA A 79 17.74 18.55 3.72
CA ALA A 79 17.83 20.00 3.75
C ALA A 79 17.16 20.56 5.02
N THR A 80 15.96 20.08 5.35
CA THR A 80 15.19 20.54 6.52
C THR A 80 15.82 20.08 7.82
N LEU A 81 16.22 18.80 7.92
CA LEU A 81 16.88 18.22 9.09
C LEU A 81 18.14 19.01 9.47
N SER A 82 18.90 19.47 8.48
CA SER A 82 20.11 20.26 8.71
C SER A 82 19.84 21.65 9.30
N ALA A 83 18.63 22.19 9.09
CA ALA A 83 18.20 23.46 9.64
C ALA A 83 17.63 23.34 11.07
N GLU A 84 17.36 22.12 11.55
CA GLU A 84 16.75 21.89 12.85
C GLU A 84 17.74 22.09 14.01
N PRO A 85 17.43 22.95 15.01
CA PRO A 85 18.32 23.23 16.12
C PRO A 85 18.69 22.00 16.97
N TRP A 86 17.76 21.05 17.14
CA TRP A 86 18.02 19.82 17.89
C TRP A 86 19.03 18.92 17.18
N PHE A 87 18.98 18.88 15.84
CA PHE A 87 19.89 18.08 15.03
C PHE A 87 21.28 18.68 15.05
N ALA A 88 21.39 20.01 14.95
CA ALA A 88 22.67 20.71 15.10
C ALA A 88 23.33 20.44 16.46
N ALA A 89 22.58 20.52 17.55
CA ALA A 89 23.06 20.20 18.89
C ALA A 89 23.51 18.74 19.02
N TYR A 90 22.76 17.80 18.42
CA TYR A 90 23.13 16.39 18.38
C TYR A 90 24.41 16.15 17.57
N VAL A 91 24.57 16.78 16.41
CA VAL A 91 25.79 16.73 15.61
C VAL A 91 26.98 17.26 16.40
N GLU A 92 26.84 18.36 17.15
CA GLU A 92 27.91 18.90 17.97
C GLU A 92 28.33 17.95 19.10
N TYR A 93 27.36 17.33 19.78
CA TYR A 93 27.61 16.28 20.76
C TYR A 93 28.35 15.08 20.13
N ARG A 94 27.93 14.64 18.94
CA ARG A 94 28.62 13.58 18.18
C ARG A 94 30.00 14.02 17.71
N ALA A 95 30.20 15.28 17.34
CA ALA A 95 31.50 15.82 16.95
C ALA A 95 32.51 15.79 18.11
N ALA A 96 32.07 16.01 19.35
CA ALA A 96 32.92 15.89 20.54
C ALA A 96 33.57 14.50 20.68
N ARG A 97 32.83 13.45 20.30
CA ARG A 97 33.35 12.07 20.23
C ARG A 97 34.50 11.94 19.22
N TYR A 98 34.38 12.52 18.01
CA TYR A 98 35.43 12.48 17.00
C TYR A 98 36.65 13.31 17.43
N LYS A 99 36.42 14.50 17.99
CA LYS A 99 37.46 15.36 18.56
C LYS A 99 38.28 14.60 19.61
N ARG A 100 37.63 13.90 20.55
CA ARG A 100 38.31 13.02 21.53
C ARG A 100 39.12 11.93 20.85
N GLY A 101 38.60 11.31 19.79
CA GLY A 101 39.30 10.31 18.99
C GLY A 101 40.62 10.80 18.39
N HIS A 102 40.59 12.00 17.80
CA HIS A 102 41.78 12.64 17.26
C HIS A 102 42.80 12.93 18.37
N VAL A 103 42.36 13.46 19.51
CA VAL A 103 43.26 13.72 20.66
C VAL A 103 43.93 12.44 21.15
N ILE A 104 43.18 11.34 21.31
CA ILE A 104 43.73 10.05 21.76
C ILE A 104 44.73 9.50 20.73
N THR A 105 44.38 9.55 19.44
CA THR A 105 45.26 9.09 18.36
C THR A 105 46.58 9.87 18.35
N GLU A 106 46.51 11.19 18.47
CA GLU A 106 47.70 12.04 18.50
C GLU A 106 48.54 11.81 19.77
N ALA A 107 47.90 11.59 20.93
CA ALA A 107 48.61 11.22 22.15
C ALA A 107 49.38 9.90 21.99
N GLN A 108 48.76 8.87 21.40
CA GLN A 108 49.43 7.61 21.11
C GLN A 108 50.60 7.77 20.12
N ARG A 109 50.45 8.63 19.10
CA ARG A 109 51.53 8.94 18.15
C ARG A 109 52.70 9.62 18.83
N ALA A 110 52.43 10.61 19.68
CA ALA A 110 53.47 11.33 20.42
C ALA A 110 54.26 10.39 21.34
N GLN A 111 53.58 9.53 22.11
CA GLN A 111 54.22 8.54 22.99
C GLN A 111 55.14 7.60 22.21
N ARG A 112 54.66 7.09 21.06
CA ARG A 112 55.48 6.22 20.18
C ARG A 112 56.71 6.93 19.64
N ALA A 113 56.57 8.18 19.20
CA ALA A 113 57.69 8.96 18.65
C ALA A 113 58.79 9.23 19.70
N LEU A 114 58.41 9.36 20.97
CA LEU A 114 59.33 9.57 22.09
C LEU A 114 59.91 8.26 22.66
N GLY A 115 59.45 7.09 22.20
CA GLY A 115 59.85 5.79 22.74
C GLY A 115 59.25 5.48 24.11
N GLU A 116 58.19 6.18 24.50
CA GLU A 116 57.49 5.96 25.76
C GLU A 116 56.46 4.81 25.65
N PRO A 117 56.18 4.08 26.75
CA PRO A 117 55.06 3.15 26.80
C PRO A 117 53.74 3.85 26.46
N VAL A 118 52.95 3.27 25.55
CA VAL A 118 51.63 3.83 25.17
C VAL A 118 50.64 3.58 26.29
N THR A 119 50.15 4.66 26.91
CA THR A 119 49.18 4.61 28.02
C THR A 119 47.81 5.20 27.66
N ALA A 120 47.71 5.90 26.53
CA ALA A 120 46.45 6.44 26.06
C ALA A 120 45.46 5.31 25.68
N PRO A 121 44.22 5.34 26.20
CA PRO A 121 43.26 4.23 26.07
C PRO A 121 42.77 4.06 24.63
N GLU A 122 42.28 2.86 24.30
CA GLU A 122 41.59 2.62 23.03
C GLU A 122 40.27 3.40 22.95
N GLN A 123 39.95 3.80 21.72
CA GLN A 123 38.70 4.50 21.45
C GLN A 123 37.51 3.55 21.63
N ARG A 124 36.61 3.90 22.54
CA ARG A 124 35.33 3.20 22.73
C ARG A 124 34.18 4.03 22.21
N TRP A 125 33.19 3.33 21.68
CA TRP A 125 32.01 3.89 21.05
C TRP A 125 30.77 3.33 21.77
N TYR A 126 29.92 4.21 22.30
CA TYR A 126 28.62 3.82 22.86
C TYR A 126 27.51 4.07 21.82
N ASP A 127 26.51 3.19 21.81
CA ASP A 127 25.38 3.17 20.88
C ASP A 127 24.35 4.27 21.17
N ALA A 128 23.60 4.68 20.14
CA ALA A 128 22.65 5.79 20.18
C ALA A 128 21.20 5.27 20.12
N GLN A 129 20.72 4.69 21.22
CA GLN A 129 19.37 4.11 21.33
C GLN A 129 18.23 5.06 20.93
N ILE A 130 18.40 6.37 21.13
CA ILE A 130 17.35 7.37 20.82
C ILE A 130 17.08 7.52 19.31
N LEU A 131 18.08 7.26 18.46
CA LEU A 131 17.89 7.29 17.01
C LEU A 131 17.17 6.03 16.52
N ASP A 132 17.40 4.89 17.18
CA ASP A 132 16.71 3.65 16.85
C ASP A 132 15.20 3.75 17.09
N GLU A 133 14.78 4.46 18.15
CA GLU A 133 13.36 4.76 18.41
C GLU A 133 12.73 5.66 17.34
N ILE A 134 13.45 6.68 16.87
CA ILE A 134 12.99 7.56 15.79
C ILE A 134 12.84 6.77 14.49
N VAL A 135 13.83 5.94 14.14
CA VAL A 135 13.77 5.06 12.96
C VAL A 135 12.54 4.15 13.05
N ASN A 136 12.31 3.50 14.19
CA ASN A 136 11.14 2.64 14.38
C ASN A 136 9.81 3.36 14.19
N ALA A 137 9.70 4.63 14.62
CA ALA A 137 8.49 5.43 14.42
C ALA A 137 8.28 5.78 12.93
N VAL A 138 9.35 6.15 12.23
CA VAL A 138 9.33 6.47 10.80
C VAL A 138 8.94 5.25 9.97
N GLU A 139 9.53 4.08 10.23
CA GLU A 139 9.23 2.83 9.49
C GLU A 139 7.76 2.44 9.60
N ARG A 140 7.11 2.67 10.76
CA ARG A 140 5.67 2.42 10.92
C ARG A 140 4.82 3.32 10.03
N GLN A 141 5.17 4.60 9.92
CA GLN A 141 4.44 5.54 9.06
C GLN A 141 4.71 5.26 7.59
N ALA A 142 5.96 4.94 7.23
CA ALA A 142 6.31 4.53 5.87
C ALA A 142 5.54 3.27 5.45
N ALA A 143 5.41 2.29 6.34
CA ALA A 143 4.61 1.10 6.09
C ALA A 143 3.11 1.41 5.84
N GLN A 144 2.55 2.41 6.53
CA GLN A 144 1.17 2.85 6.28
C GLN A 144 1.02 3.49 4.89
N LEU A 145 1.98 4.32 4.47
CA LEU A 145 1.97 4.91 3.13
C LEU A 145 2.13 3.84 2.04
N GLY A 146 3.02 2.86 2.25
CA GLY A 146 3.15 1.73 1.34
C GLY A 146 1.88 0.87 1.26
N ALA A 147 1.17 0.70 2.37
CA ALA A 147 -0.13 0.01 2.38
C ALA A 147 -1.21 0.78 1.60
N GLN A 148 -1.26 2.11 1.73
CA GLN A 148 -2.17 2.95 0.95
C GLN A 148 -1.90 2.82 -0.55
N PHE A 149 -0.63 2.89 -0.97
CA PHE A 149 -0.27 2.69 -2.37
C PHE A 149 -0.68 1.31 -2.90
N ALA A 150 -0.55 0.26 -2.09
CA ALA A 150 -1.01 -1.08 -2.46
C ALA A 150 -2.54 -1.15 -2.62
N GLU A 151 -3.30 -0.45 -1.79
CA GLU A 151 -4.75 -0.31 -1.91
C GLU A 151 -5.14 0.45 -3.19
N GLU A 152 -4.47 1.56 -3.49
CA GLU A 152 -4.67 2.33 -4.73
C GLU A 152 -4.44 1.49 -5.98
N LEU A 153 -3.41 0.64 -6.00
CA LEU A 153 -3.16 -0.30 -7.11
C LEU A 153 -4.27 -1.34 -7.26
N GLN A 154 -4.82 -1.84 -6.15
CA GLN A 154 -5.93 -2.79 -6.17
C GLN A 154 -7.23 -2.13 -6.65
N ASP A 155 -7.50 -0.90 -6.19
CA ASP A 155 -8.66 -0.13 -6.57
C ASP A 155 -8.62 0.25 -8.06
N ALA A 156 -7.47 0.67 -8.58
CA ALA A 156 -7.28 0.94 -10.01
C ALA A 156 -7.60 -0.30 -10.85
N ARG A 157 -7.11 -1.47 -10.43
CA ARG A 157 -7.44 -2.73 -11.10
C ARG A 157 -8.95 -3.03 -11.05
N GLU A 158 -9.58 -2.90 -9.89
CA GLU A 158 -11.00 -3.20 -9.74
C GLU A 158 -11.89 -2.21 -10.52
N ALA A 159 -11.50 -0.93 -10.58
CA ALA A 159 -12.17 0.08 -11.38
C ALA A 159 -12.13 -0.27 -12.87
N PHE A 160 -10.97 -0.65 -13.40
CA PHE A 160 -10.81 -1.14 -14.78
C PHE A 160 -11.65 -2.39 -15.04
N VAL A 161 -11.53 -3.42 -14.18
CA VAL A 161 -12.25 -4.70 -14.34
C VAL A 161 -13.76 -4.53 -14.26
N SER A 162 -14.24 -3.62 -13.42
CA SER A 162 -15.67 -3.31 -13.27
C SER A 162 -16.20 -2.34 -14.33
N GLY A 163 -15.34 -1.76 -15.18
CA GLY A 163 -15.72 -0.80 -16.21
C GLY A 163 -16.21 0.53 -15.65
N LYS A 164 -15.67 0.94 -14.50
CA LYS A 164 -15.95 2.22 -13.84
C LYS A 164 -14.95 3.32 -14.17
N ASP A 165 -13.91 2.96 -14.92
CA ASP A 165 -12.93 3.88 -15.52
C ASP A 165 -13.53 4.69 -16.69
#